data_AF-A0A6P0PG07-F1
#
_entry.id   AF-A0A6P0PG07-F1
#
_cell.length_a   1.000
_cell.length_b   1.000
_cell.length_c   1.000
_cell.angle_alpha   90.00
_cell.angle_beta   90.00
_cell.angle_gamma   90.00
#
_symmetry.space_group_name_H-M   'P 1'
#
loop_
_entity.id
_entity.type
_entity.pdbx_description
1 polymer ?
#
loop_
_entity_poly.entity_id
_entity_poly.type
_entity_poly.pdbx_seq_one_letter_code
_entity_poly.pdbx_strand_id
1 'polypeptide(L)'
;MVENTTSGGESILVDGFRIAQDFRQQHPRYFQILTETPVNFKQFYTDFKYFYSRAQTVLELDREGQIARVNFGHSHASNWNIPFEQMEKFYEAYCAFFRYLKNPAYQYQVRLQPGNLLLMYNDRILHGRKEFDSNSGIRHLEVAYIAWDYFTARNDFDRYKHLYLEG
;
A
#
# COMPACT_ATOMS: atom_id res chain seq x y z
N MET A 1 12.70 4.48 22.71
CA MET A 1 11.34 4.14 23.16
C MET A 1 10.37 4.73 22.17
N VAL A 2 9.31 3.99 21.82
CA VAL A 2 8.23 4.47 20.94
C VAL A 2 7.38 5.48 21.71
N GLU A 3 7.15 6.66 21.15
CA GLU A 3 6.46 7.79 21.80
C GLU A 3 5.51 8.49 20.82
N ASN A 4 4.37 8.99 21.30
CA ASN A 4 3.46 9.80 20.49
C ASN A 4 2.71 10.84 21.34
N THR A 5 3.39 11.95 21.63
CA THR A 5 2.86 13.07 22.40
C THR A 5 2.48 14.28 21.54
N THR A 6 2.75 14.25 20.23
CA THR A 6 2.39 15.35 19.31
C THR A 6 0.89 15.48 19.12
N SER A 7 0.37 16.71 19.05
CA SER A 7 -0.99 16.98 18.59
C SER A 7 -1.16 16.63 17.10
N GLY A 8 -2.21 15.87 16.77
CA GLY A 8 -2.48 15.36 15.42
C GLY A 8 -1.61 14.15 15.04
N GLY A 9 -1.49 13.86 13.74
CA GLY A 9 -0.66 12.76 13.24
C GLY A 9 -1.31 11.38 13.30
N GLU A 10 -2.65 11.35 13.31
CA GLU A 10 -3.45 10.13 13.18
C GLU A 10 -3.03 9.38 11.91
N SER A 11 -2.86 8.06 12.05
CA SER A 11 -2.65 7.18 10.91
C SER A 11 -3.95 7.10 10.11
N ILE A 12 -3.81 7.18 8.79
CA ILE A 12 -4.91 6.98 7.84
C ILE A 12 -4.67 5.65 7.15
N LEU A 13 -5.66 4.77 7.15
CA LEU A 13 -5.64 3.48 6.46
C LEU A 13 -6.79 3.43 5.45
N VAL A 14 -6.52 2.86 4.28
CA VAL A 14 -7.55 2.61 3.25
C VAL A 14 -7.42 1.19 2.71
N ASP A 15 -8.56 0.54 2.47
CA ASP A 15 -8.62 -0.75 1.80
C ASP A 15 -8.53 -0.57 0.28
N GLY A 16 -7.31 -0.73 -0.26
CA GLY A 16 -7.05 -0.57 -1.68
C GLY A 16 -7.82 -1.55 -2.55
N PHE A 17 -8.12 -2.76 -2.05
CA PHE A 17 -8.86 -3.75 -2.82
C PHE A 17 -10.33 -3.35 -2.95
N ARG A 18 -10.95 -2.91 -1.84
CA ARG A 18 -12.32 -2.39 -1.86
C ARG A 18 -12.43 -1.21 -2.82
N ILE A 19 -11.50 -0.27 -2.73
CA ILE A 19 -11.47 0.91 -3.62
C ILE A 19 -11.28 0.50 -5.08
N ALA A 20 -10.35 -0.42 -5.37
CA ALA A 20 -10.11 -0.89 -6.73
C ALA A 20 -11.32 -1.63 -7.32
N GLN A 21 -12.08 -2.38 -6.51
CA GLN A 21 -13.33 -3.01 -6.94
C GLN A 21 -14.40 -1.98 -7.29
N ASP A 22 -14.61 -0.97 -6.45
CA ASP A 22 -15.59 0.09 -6.70
C ASP A 22 -15.17 0.94 -7.92
N PHE A 23 -13.86 1.21 -8.06
CA PHE A 23 -13.28 1.88 -9.21
C PHE A 23 -13.45 1.08 -10.51
N ARG A 24 -13.29 -0.25 -10.47
CA ARG A 24 -13.55 -1.15 -11.61
C ARG A 24 -14.98 -1.04 -12.12
N GLN A 25 -15.94 -0.93 -11.20
CA GLN A 25 -17.36 -0.81 -11.55
C GLN A 25 -17.70 0.56 -12.14
N GLN A 26 -17.16 1.63 -11.55
CA GLN A 26 -17.51 3.01 -11.92
C GLN A 26 -16.70 3.54 -13.11
N HIS A 27 -15.45 3.08 -13.27
CA HIS A 27 -14.51 3.53 -14.29
C HIS A 27 -13.78 2.36 -14.97
N PRO A 28 -14.49 1.42 -15.63
CA PRO A 28 -13.89 0.19 -16.16
C PRO A 28 -12.73 0.43 -17.14
N ARG A 29 -12.80 1.48 -17.97
CA ARG A 29 -11.71 1.85 -18.89
C ARG A 29 -10.46 2.35 -18.15
N TYR A 30 -10.64 3.16 -17.11
CA TYR A 30 -9.52 3.64 -16.30
C TYR A 30 -8.92 2.51 -15.46
N PHE A 31 -9.76 1.63 -14.93
CA PHE A 31 -9.31 0.41 -14.26
C PHE A 31 -8.42 -0.42 -15.19
N GLN A 32 -8.87 -0.67 -16.43
CA GLN A 32 -8.11 -1.39 -17.43
C GLN A 32 -6.73 -0.76 -17.69
N ILE A 33 -6.67 0.56 -17.89
CA ILE A 33 -5.41 1.28 -18.08
C ILE A 33 -4.47 1.06 -16.88
N LEU A 34 -4.98 1.16 -15.65
CA LEU A 34 -4.18 0.98 -14.45
C LEU A 34 -3.75 -0.47 -14.17
N THR A 35 -4.41 -1.45 -14.79
CA THR A 35 -4.04 -2.87 -14.75
C THR A 35 -3.16 -3.33 -15.90
N GLU A 36 -3.12 -2.58 -17.01
CA GLU A 36 -2.42 -2.99 -18.24
C GLU A 36 -1.17 -2.17 -18.53
N THR A 37 -1.08 -0.92 -18.05
CA THR A 37 0.08 -0.04 -18.28
C THR A 37 1.10 -0.21 -17.16
N PRO A 38 2.26 -0.85 -17.38
CA PRO A 38 3.31 -0.96 -16.38
C PRO A 38 4.04 0.37 -16.25
N VAL A 39 4.32 0.75 -15.01
CA VAL A 39 5.12 1.92 -14.66
C VAL A 39 6.27 1.52 -13.75
N ASN A 40 7.37 2.27 -13.81
CA ASN A 40 8.55 1.94 -13.02
C ASN A 40 8.42 2.49 -11.60
N PHE A 41 8.48 1.61 -10.61
CA PHE A 41 8.67 1.97 -9.21
C PHE A 41 10.15 1.83 -8.88
N LYS A 42 10.76 2.93 -8.43
CA LYS A 42 12.20 3.03 -8.18
C LYS A 42 12.48 3.51 -6.76
N GLN A 43 13.50 2.93 -6.15
CA GLN A 43 13.95 3.35 -4.83
C GLN A 43 15.45 3.23 -4.69
N PHE A 44 16.07 4.30 -4.20
CA PHE A 44 17.49 4.37 -3.91
C PHE A 44 17.66 4.64 -2.42
N TYR A 45 18.18 3.65 -1.70
CA TYR A 45 18.44 3.74 -0.27
C TYR A 45 19.94 3.94 -0.05
N THR A 46 20.33 5.12 0.44
CA THR A 46 21.72 5.45 0.77
C THR A 46 22.22 4.61 1.93
N ASP A 47 21.42 4.49 2.99
CA ASP A 47 21.82 3.87 4.25
C ASP A 47 22.07 2.36 4.09
N PHE A 48 21.24 1.71 3.26
CA PHE A 48 21.35 0.29 2.94
C PHE A 48 22.15 0.01 1.66
N LYS A 49 22.69 1.05 0.99
CA LYS A 49 23.41 0.95 -0.30
C LYS A 49 22.67 0.09 -1.33
N TYR A 50 21.36 0.31 -1.44
CA TYR A 50 20.47 -0.56 -2.22
C TYR A 50 19.69 0.25 -3.24
N PHE A 51 19.63 -0.26 -4.47
CA PHE A 51 18.81 0.30 -5.54
C PHE A 51 17.83 -0.76 -6.06
N TYR A 52 16.56 -0.39 -6.12
CA TYR A 52 15.48 -1.20 -6.64
C TYR A 52 14.76 -0.46 -7.76
N SER A 53 14.46 -1.16 -8.85
CA SER A 53 13.68 -0.65 -9.97
C SER A 53 12.88 -1.80 -10.57
N ARG A 54 11.55 -1.70 -10.53
CA ARG A 54 10.66 -2.71 -11.11
C ARG A 54 9.51 -2.06 -11.89
N ALA A 55 9.25 -2.58 -13.08
CA ALA A 55 8.06 -2.25 -13.84
C ALA A 55 6.87 -3.04 -13.27
N GLN A 56 5.84 -2.33 -12.83
CA GLN A 56 4.62 -2.91 -12.24
C GLN A 56 3.42 -2.04 -12.61
N THR A 57 2.23 -2.61 -12.64
CA THR A 57 0.99 -1.86 -12.85
C THR A 57 0.54 -1.22 -11.52
N VAL A 58 -0.26 -0.16 -11.57
CA VAL A 58 -0.80 0.47 -10.35
C VAL A 58 -1.75 -0.49 -9.63
N LEU A 59 -2.52 -1.25 -10.42
CA LEU A 59 -3.39 -2.32 -9.95
C LEU A 59 -2.90 -3.64 -10.53
N GLU A 60 -2.44 -4.56 -9.70
CA GLU A 60 -2.05 -5.90 -10.15
C GLU A 60 -3.22 -6.87 -9.97
N LEU A 61 -3.39 -7.74 -10.97
CA LEU A 61 -4.37 -8.82 -10.94
C LEU A 61 -3.68 -10.17 -10.73
N ASP A 62 -4.35 -11.10 -10.06
CA ASP A 62 -3.97 -12.52 -10.06
C ASP A 62 -4.38 -13.21 -11.37
N ARG A 63 -4.20 -14.53 -11.43
CA ARG A 63 -4.49 -15.33 -12.64
C ARG A 63 -6.00 -15.43 -12.90
N GLU A 64 -6.80 -15.19 -11.88
CA GLU A 64 -8.26 -15.22 -11.87
C GLU A 64 -8.87 -13.82 -12.11
N GLY A 65 -8.04 -12.81 -12.37
CA GLY A 65 -8.47 -11.44 -12.62
C GLY A 65 -8.97 -10.69 -11.38
N GLN A 66 -8.66 -11.17 -10.17
CA GLN A 66 -8.94 -10.47 -8.92
C GLN A 66 -7.78 -9.54 -8.55
N ILE A 67 -8.07 -8.51 -7.75
CA ILE A 67 -7.05 -7.58 -7.27
C ILE A 67 -6.09 -8.34 -6.35
N ALA A 68 -4.82 -8.40 -6.74
CA ALA A 68 -3.76 -9.06 -5.99
C ALA A 68 -2.88 -8.06 -5.23
N ARG A 69 -2.69 -6.86 -5.77
CA ARG A 69 -1.87 -5.81 -5.14
C ARG A 69 -2.23 -4.43 -5.66
N VAL A 70 -2.15 -3.43 -4.80
CA VAL A 70 -2.22 -2.01 -5.18
C VAL A 70 -0.85 -1.37 -4.99
N ASN A 71 -0.17 -1.06 -6.10
CA ASN A 71 1.12 -0.38 -6.07
C ASN A 71 0.89 1.13 -6.11
N PHE A 72 1.10 1.79 -4.98
CA PHE A 72 0.88 3.23 -4.88
C PHE A 72 1.86 3.86 -3.89
N GLY A 73 2.48 4.97 -4.27
CA GLY A 73 3.45 5.67 -3.42
C GLY A 73 4.22 6.74 -4.18
N HIS A 74 3.97 8.01 -3.84
CA HIS A 74 4.53 9.17 -4.56
C HIS A 74 6.06 9.27 -4.51
N SER A 75 6.70 8.78 -3.44
CA SER A 75 8.17 8.79 -3.29
C SER A 75 8.90 7.80 -4.21
N HIS A 76 8.16 6.90 -4.88
CA HIS A 76 8.73 5.79 -5.65
C HIS A 76 8.35 5.84 -7.14
N ALA A 77 7.45 6.76 -7.50
CA ALA A 77 6.95 6.98 -8.85
C ALA A 77 7.70 8.15 -9.51
N SER A 78 8.88 7.88 -10.07
CA SER A 78 9.62 8.88 -10.84
C SER A 78 10.06 8.33 -12.19
N ASN A 79 9.94 9.17 -13.23
CA ASN A 79 10.32 8.85 -14.61
C ASN A 79 9.59 7.63 -15.19
N TRP A 80 8.26 7.62 -15.07
CA TRP A 80 7.42 6.63 -15.74
C TRP A 80 7.56 6.75 -17.25
N ASN A 81 8.18 5.74 -17.85
CA ASN A 81 8.43 5.65 -19.28
C ASN A 81 7.18 5.12 -20.00
N ILE A 82 6.10 5.91 -19.94
CA ILE A 82 4.84 5.61 -20.64
C ILE A 82 4.94 6.21 -22.05
N PRO A 83 4.54 5.49 -23.11
CA PRO A 83 4.46 6.05 -24.46
C PRO A 83 3.64 7.33 -24.49
N PHE A 84 4.10 8.33 -25.25
CA PHE A 84 3.52 9.68 -25.24
C PHE A 84 2.01 9.67 -25.53
N GLU A 85 1.57 8.84 -26.48
CA GLU A 85 0.17 8.71 -26.87
C GLU A 85 -0.74 8.07 -25.81
N GLN A 86 -0.16 7.42 -24.80
CA GLN A 86 -0.88 6.80 -23.67
C GLN A 86 -0.80 7.64 -22.40
N MET A 87 0.15 8.57 -22.33
CA MET A 87 0.50 9.34 -21.14
C MET A 87 -0.70 10.09 -20.54
N GLU A 88 -1.45 10.83 -21.35
CA GLU A 88 -2.59 11.63 -20.89
C GLU A 88 -3.65 10.75 -20.23
N LYS A 89 -4.12 9.72 -20.94
CA LYS A 89 -5.15 8.78 -20.45
C LYS A 89 -4.70 8.04 -19.20
N PHE A 90 -3.41 7.68 -19.12
CA PHE A 90 -2.86 7.07 -17.93
C PHE A 90 -2.94 8.01 -16.72
N TYR A 91 -2.52 9.27 -16.87
CA TYR A 91 -2.59 10.24 -15.78
C TYR A 91 -4.02 10.60 -15.39
N GLU A 92 -4.96 10.65 -16.34
CA GLU A 92 -6.39 10.78 -16.03
C GLU A 92 -6.88 9.64 -15.14
N ALA A 93 -6.58 8.39 -15.52
CA ALA A 93 -6.94 7.20 -14.76
C ALA A 93 -6.28 7.19 -13.37
N TYR A 94 -4.99 7.49 -13.31
CA TYR A 94 -4.21 7.53 -12.07
C TYR A 94 -4.73 8.60 -11.11
N CYS A 95 -4.99 9.81 -11.60
CA CYS A 95 -5.57 10.90 -10.80
C CYS A 95 -7.00 10.57 -10.36
N ALA A 96 -7.81 9.91 -11.20
CA ALA A 96 -9.14 9.45 -10.83
C ALA A 96 -9.07 8.45 -9.68
N PHE A 97 -8.19 7.44 -9.76
CA PHE A 97 -8.00 6.47 -8.69
C PHE A 97 -7.47 7.13 -7.40
N PHE A 98 -6.53 8.07 -7.51
CA PHE A 98 -6.02 8.83 -6.36
C PHE A 98 -7.13 9.61 -5.63
N ARG A 99 -8.11 10.16 -6.35
CA ARG A 99 -9.27 10.80 -5.73
C ARG A 99 -10.10 9.83 -4.88
N TYR A 100 -10.22 8.55 -5.27
CA TYR A 100 -10.88 7.55 -4.44
C TYR A 100 -10.06 7.28 -3.16
N LEU A 101 -8.74 7.11 -3.27
CA LEU A 101 -7.87 6.93 -2.10
C LEU A 101 -7.96 8.10 -1.10
N LYS A 102 -8.23 9.31 -1.61
CA LYS A 102 -8.40 10.52 -0.79
C LYS A 102 -9.82 10.73 -0.28
N ASN A 103 -10.80 9.96 -0.73
CA ASN A 103 -12.19 10.12 -0.29
C ASN A 103 -12.32 9.69 1.19
N PRO A 104 -12.78 10.58 2.09
CA PRO A 104 -12.96 10.28 3.51
C PRO A 104 -13.85 9.07 3.79
N ALA A 105 -14.77 8.74 2.88
CA ALA A 105 -15.67 7.58 3.02
C ALA A 105 -14.93 6.23 3.03
N TYR A 106 -13.71 6.15 2.48
CA TYR A 106 -12.88 4.94 2.53
C TYR A 106 -11.80 4.97 3.61
N GLN A 107 -11.67 6.07 4.35
CA GLN A 107 -10.58 6.27 5.30
C GLN A 107 -10.96 5.81 6.70
N TYR A 108 -10.17 4.87 7.22
CA TYR A 108 -10.14 4.58 8.64
C TYR A 108 -9.00 5.37 9.29
N GLN A 109 -9.32 6.09 10.37
CA GLN A 109 -8.36 6.93 11.07
C GLN A 109 -8.13 6.40 12.47
N VAL A 110 -6.87 6.22 12.85
CA VAL A 110 -6.50 5.69 14.16
C VAL A 110 -5.30 6.45 14.73
N ARG A 111 -5.37 6.78 16.01
CA ARG A 111 -4.26 7.36 16.75
C ARG A 111 -3.53 6.24 17.51
N LEU A 112 -2.28 5.99 17.14
CA LEU A 112 -1.45 4.98 17.82
C LEU A 112 -0.87 5.57 19.11
N GLN A 113 -1.17 4.94 20.24
CA GLN A 113 -0.57 5.26 21.54
C GLN A 113 0.73 4.46 21.74
N PRO A 114 1.63 4.89 22.63
CA PRO A 114 2.77 4.06 23.05
C PRO A 114 2.31 2.66 23.45
N GLY A 115 3.00 1.63 22.94
CA GLY A 115 2.65 0.22 23.13
C GLY A 115 1.59 -0.33 22.17
N ASN A 116 0.96 0.48 21.31
CA ASN A 116 0.12 -0.05 20.24
C ASN A 116 0.97 -0.63 19.11
N LEU A 117 0.51 -1.75 18.56
CA LEU A 117 1.05 -2.37 17.36
C LEU A 117 -0.02 -2.35 16.26
N LEU A 118 0.36 -1.88 15.07
CA LEU A 118 -0.47 -1.94 13.89
C LEU A 118 0.15 -2.91 12.89
N LEU A 119 -0.53 -4.03 12.64
CA LEU A 119 -0.19 -4.99 11.61
C LEU A 119 -1.11 -4.77 10.41
N MET A 120 -0.54 -4.69 9.21
CA MET A 120 -1.32 -4.50 7.99
C MET A 120 -0.75 -5.31 6.83
N TYR A 121 -1.62 -5.77 5.95
CA TYR A 121 -1.21 -6.42 4.71
C TYR A 121 -0.89 -5.36 3.66
N ASN A 122 0.41 -5.08 3.47
CA ASN A 122 0.90 -3.92 2.70
C ASN A 122 0.55 -3.95 1.20
N ASP A 123 0.26 -5.13 0.63
CA ASP A 123 -0.19 -5.22 -0.78
C ASP A 123 -1.65 -4.74 -0.96
N ARG A 124 -2.43 -4.71 0.13
CA ARG A 124 -3.86 -4.34 0.13
C ARG A 124 -4.12 -3.00 0.81
N ILE A 125 -3.53 -2.80 1.98
CA ILE A 125 -3.79 -1.63 2.82
C ILE A 125 -2.78 -0.54 2.47
N LEU A 126 -3.26 0.57 1.92
CA LEU A 126 -2.46 1.77 1.79
C LEU A 126 -2.59 2.58 3.06
N HIS A 127 -1.52 3.29 3.40
CA HIS A 127 -1.45 4.05 4.62
C HIS A 127 -0.83 5.43 4.41
N GLY A 128 -1.20 6.36 5.28
CA GLY A 128 -0.66 7.70 5.36
C GLY A 128 -0.87 8.24 6.77
N ARG A 129 -0.73 9.55 6.92
CA ARG A 129 -0.99 10.23 8.19
C ARG A 129 -1.62 11.59 7.96
N LYS A 130 -2.36 12.05 8.96
CA LYS A 130 -2.69 13.47 9.10
C LYS A 130 -1.46 14.30 9.42
N GLU A 131 -1.60 15.61 9.23
CA GLU A 131 -0.66 16.59 9.72
C GLU A 131 -0.56 16.52 11.26
N PHE A 132 0.61 16.88 11.79
CA PHE A 132 0.83 17.00 13.24
C PHE A 132 1.72 18.21 13.51
N ASP A 133 1.60 18.77 14.71
CA ASP A 133 2.45 19.87 15.17
C ASP A 133 3.78 19.32 15.71
N SER A 134 4.88 19.58 15.01
CA SER A 134 6.22 19.14 15.40
C SER A 134 6.75 19.83 16.66
N ASN A 135 6.15 20.95 17.08
CA ASN A 135 6.56 21.67 18.30
C ASN A 135 5.79 21.21 19.54
N SER A 136 4.69 20.47 19.36
CA SER A 136 3.82 20.04 20.47
C SER A 136 4.34 18.84 21.26
N GLY A 137 5.27 18.06 20.71
CA GLY A 137 5.78 16.86 21.37
C GLY A 137 6.66 16.00 20.46
N ILE A 138 6.83 14.73 20.86
CA ILE A 138 7.67 13.74 20.17
C ILE A 138 6.76 12.68 19.54
N ARG A 139 7.07 12.32 18.28
CA ARG A 139 6.43 11.20 17.58
C ARG A 139 7.50 10.28 17.00
N HIS A 140 7.69 9.14 17.62
CA HIS A 140 8.61 8.08 17.20
C HIS A 140 7.82 6.80 16.98
N LEU A 141 7.82 6.27 15.76
CA LEU A 141 7.27 4.96 15.42
C LEU A 141 8.41 4.06 14.92
N GLU A 142 8.43 2.82 15.39
CA GLU A 142 9.31 1.78 14.84
C GLU A 142 8.52 0.94 13.83
N VAL A 143 9.16 0.62 12.70
CA VAL A 143 8.54 -0.11 11.59
C VAL A 143 9.42 -1.28 11.20
N ALA A 144 8.81 -2.44 11.03
CA ALA A 144 9.45 -3.63 10.50
C ALA A 144 8.54 -4.27 9.43
N TYR A 145 9.16 -5.05 8.54
CA TYR A 145 8.46 -5.77 7.48
C TYR A 145 8.72 -7.27 7.63
N ILE A 146 7.70 -8.06 7.33
CA ILE A 146 7.79 -9.51 7.22
C ILE A 146 7.16 -9.93 5.91
N ALA A 147 7.79 -10.89 5.23
CA ALA A 147 7.24 -11.42 3.99
C ALA A 147 5.97 -12.23 4.29
N TRP A 148 4.96 -12.07 3.43
CA TRP A 148 3.64 -12.66 3.64
C TRP A 148 3.69 -14.20 3.66
N ASP A 149 4.53 -14.77 2.80
CA ASP A 149 4.78 -16.21 2.71
C ASP A 149 5.31 -16.80 4.02
N TYR A 150 6.19 -16.08 4.73
CA TYR A 150 6.67 -16.52 6.05
C TYR A 150 5.53 -16.54 7.08
N PHE A 151 4.70 -15.49 7.10
CA PHE A 151 3.55 -15.41 8.00
C PHE A 151 2.55 -16.56 7.73
N THR A 152 2.19 -16.79 6.46
CA THR A 152 1.27 -17.87 6.09
C THR A 152 1.87 -19.24 6.36
N ALA A 153 3.15 -19.47 6.04
CA ALA A 153 3.80 -20.75 6.28
C ALA A 153 3.82 -21.10 7.77
N ARG A 154 4.08 -20.11 8.65
CA ARG A 154 4.04 -20.33 10.09
C ARG A 154 2.63 -20.67 10.58
N ASN A 155 1.63 -19.91 10.11
CA ASN A 155 0.24 -20.16 10.46
C ASN A 155 -0.23 -21.54 9.98
N ASP A 156 0.14 -21.94 8.76
CA ASP A 156 -0.22 -23.23 8.18
C ASP A 156 0.45 -24.38 8.93
N PHE A 157 1.73 -24.23 9.32
CA PHE A 157 2.38 -25.21 10.19
C PHE A 157 1.59 -25.43 11.48
N ASP A 158 1.23 -24.35 12.19
CA ASP A 158 0.47 -24.46 13.44
C ASP A 158 -0.92 -25.08 13.24
N ARG A 159 -1.55 -24.82 12.08
CA ARG A 159 -2.84 -25.42 11.70
C ARG A 159 -2.74 -26.92 11.39
N TYR A 160 -1.71 -27.34 10.66
CA TYR A 160 -1.62 -28.69 10.12
C TYR A 160 -0.68 -29.62 10.90
N LYS A 161 0.10 -29.13 11.87
CA LYS A 161 1.07 -29.95 12.62
C LYS A 161 0.47 -31.21 13.25
N HIS A 162 -0.80 -31.19 13.68
CA HIS A 162 -1.48 -32.37 14.22
C HIS A 162 -1.58 -33.52 13.20
N LEU A 163 -1.63 -33.23 11.90
CA LEU A 163 -1.63 -34.26 10.84
C LEU A 163 -0.27 -34.93 10.64
N TYR A 164 0.82 -34.33 11.16
CA TYR A 164 2.19 -34.76 10.89
C TYR A 164 2.99 -35.13 12.14
N LEU A 165 2.59 -34.62 13.32
CA LEU A 165 3.35 -34.75 14.57
C LEU A 165 2.63 -35.56 15.66
N GLU A 166 1.33 -35.84 15.51
CA GLU A 166 0.59 -36.68 16.44
C GLU A 166 0.46 -38.09 15.83
N GLY A 167 1.42 -38.95 16.17
CA GLY A 167 1.42 -40.40 15.95
C GLY A 167 1.56 -41.12 17.28
#